data_AF-R8Q9F0-F1
#
_entry.id   AF-R8Q9F0-F1
#
_cell.length_a   1.000
_cell.length_b   1.000
_cell.length_c   1.000
_cell.angle_alpha   90.00
_cell.angle_beta   90.00
_cell.angle_gamma   90.00
#
_symmetry.space_group_name_H-M   'P 1'
#
loop_
_entity.id
_entity.type
_entity.pdbx_description
1 polymer ?
#
loop_
_entity_poly.entity_id
_entity_poly.type
_entity_poly.pdbx_seq_one_letter_code
_entity_poly.pdbx_strand_id
1 'polypeptide(L)'
;MKVHLVSVLKLMGMYSDPYYGLIIPLVLTILLMFSSHQVENIKKEHNLKTYRQIVDFIEGKPISEVKPNIKDKLLKIGLMLASALISYSLIYLGLSVFGR
;
A
#
# COMPACT_ATOMS: atom_id res chain seq x y z
N MET A 1 33.85 -9.92 -10.43
CA MET A 1 33.59 -9.28 -9.12
C MET A 1 33.49 -7.75 -9.18
N LYS A 2 34.42 -7.03 -9.83
CA LYS A 2 34.36 -5.56 -9.96
C LYS A 2 33.10 -5.03 -10.67
N VAL A 3 32.59 -5.74 -11.68
CA VAL A 3 31.40 -5.30 -12.45
C VAL A 3 30.13 -5.29 -11.58
N HIS A 4 29.88 -6.34 -10.78
CA HIS A 4 28.76 -6.37 -9.84
C HIS A 4 28.86 -5.27 -8.78
N LEU A 5 30.07 -5.00 -8.28
CA LEU A 5 30.28 -3.95 -7.27
C LEU A 5 29.99 -2.55 -7.85
N VAL A 6 30.39 -2.29 -9.10
CA VAL A 6 30.08 -1.02 -9.80
C VAL A 6 28.59 -0.90 -10.09
N SER A 7 27.90 -1.98 -10.47
CA SER A 7 26.45 -1.97 -10.67
C SER A 7 25.68 -1.69 -9.37
N VAL A 8 26.09 -2.31 -8.26
CA VAL A 8 25.51 -2.07 -6.93
C VAL A 8 25.80 -0.66 -6.46
N LEU A 9 27.02 -0.15 -6.65
CA LEU A 9 27.41 1.22 -6.28
C LEU A 9 26.69 2.27 -7.13
N LYS A 10 26.44 1.97 -8.42
CA LYS A 10 25.69 2.84 -9.34
C LYS A 10 24.18 2.84 -9.04
N LEU A 11 23.63 1.72 -8.58
CA LEU A 11 22.28 1.65 -8.00
C LEU A 11 22.17 2.47 -6.71
N MET A 12 23.19 2.42 -5.85
CA MET A 12 23.28 3.25 -4.64
C MET A 12 23.39 4.75 -4.98
N GLY A 13 24.16 5.10 -6.03
CA GLY A 13 24.34 6.48 -6.50
C GLY A 13 23.17 7.05 -7.32
N MET A 14 22.33 6.23 -7.96
CA MET A 14 21.06 6.71 -8.53
C MET A 14 20.02 7.03 -7.45
N TYR A 15 20.16 6.44 -6.26
CA TYR A 15 19.30 6.74 -5.10
C TYR A 15 19.68 8.04 -4.39
N SER A 16 20.86 8.61 -4.69
CA SER A 16 21.31 9.89 -4.11
C SER A 16 20.74 11.13 -4.81
N ASP A 17 20.18 11.00 -6.01
CA ASP A 17 19.39 12.08 -6.61
C ASP A 17 17.95 11.99 -6.08
N PRO A 18 17.47 13.01 -5.33
CA PRO A 18 16.17 12.95 -4.66
C PRO A 18 14.99 12.78 -5.62
N TYR A 19 15.16 13.10 -6.91
CA TYR A 19 14.12 13.00 -7.93
C TYR A 19 14.00 11.60 -8.55
N TYR A 20 15.11 10.87 -8.76
CA TYR A 20 15.09 9.57 -9.41
C TYR A 20 14.66 8.43 -8.47
N GLY A 21 14.98 8.55 -7.17
CA GLY A 21 14.54 7.61 -6.14
C GLY A 21 13.02 7.58 -5.93
N LEU A 22 12.31 8.65 -6.31
CA LEU A 22 10.85 8.77 -6.16
C LEU A 22 10.06 8.19 -7.34
N ILE A 23 10.70 7.95 -8.49
CA ILE A 23 10.01 7.43 -9.68
C ILE A 23 9.46 6.02 -9.42
N ILE A 24 10.25 5.16 -8.77
CA ILE A 24 9.86 3.78 -8.46
C ILE A 24 8.61 3.73 -7.54
N PRO A 25 8.59 4.39 -6.37
CA PRO A 25 7.40 4.41 -5.52
C PRO A 25 6.21 5.12 -6.17
N LEU A 26 6.44 6.11 -7.03
CA LEU A 26 5.37 6.80 -7.77
C LEU A 26 4.67 5.86 -8.75
N VAL A 27 5.43 5.10 -9.55
CA VAL A 27 4.86 4.09 -10.48
C VAL A 27 4.12 2.98 -9.72
N LEU A 28 4.70 2.48 -8.62
CA LEU A 28 4.04 1.50 -7.75
C LEU A 28 2.71 2.02 -7.18
N THR A 29 2.67 3.28 -6.77
CA THR A 29 1.45 3.91 -6.23
C THR A 29 0.35 3.97 -7.29
N ILE A 30 0.68 4.32 -8.53
CA ILE A 30 -0.28 4.36 -9.65
C ILE A 30 -0.87 2.98 -9.92
N LEU A 31 -0.03 1.93 -9.97
CA LEU A 31 -0.49 0.55 -10.19
C LEU A 31 -1.41 0.06 -9.07
N LEU A 32 -1.08 0.39 -7.82
CA LEU A 32 -1.91 0.08 -6.66
C LEU A 32 -3.26 0.78 -6.71
N MET A 33 -3.28 2.08 -7.05
CA MET A 33 -4.53 2.84 -7.21
C MET A 33 -5.43 2.23 -8.29
N PHE A 34 -4.87 1.90 -9.46
CA PHE A 34 -5.63 1.27 -10.55
C PHE A 34 -6.26 -0.06 -10.13
N SER A 35 -5.47 -0.91 -9.46
CA SER A 35 -5.95 -2.20 -8.95
C SER A 35 -7.05 -2.02 -7.90
N SER A 36 -6.88 -1.05 -6.99
CA SER A 36 -7.89 -0.73 -5.96
C SER A 36 -9.20 -0.26 -6.58
N HIS A 37 -9.14 0.55 -7.63
CA HIS A 37 -10.33 1.08 -8.30
C HIS A 37 -11.15 -0.03 -8.96
N GLN A 38 -10.51 -0.99 -9.61
CA GLN A 38 -11.20 -2.14 -10.20
C GLN A 38 -11.93 -2.97 -9.13
N VAL A 39 -11.27 -3.24 -8.00
CA VAL A 39 -11.87 -3.97 -6.87
C VAL A 39 -13.05 -3.21 -6.29
N GLU A 40 -12.96 -1.88 -6.19
CA GLU A 40 -14.03 -1.05 -5.64
C GLU A 40 -15.26 -0.99 -6.55
N ASN A 41 -15.06 -0.97 -7.87
CA ASN A 41 -16.17 -1.03 -8.84
C ASN A 41 -16.96 -2.34 -8.70
N ILE A 42 -16.27 -3.48 -8.65
CA ILE A 42 -16.91 -4.81 -8.47
C ILE A 42 -17.69 -4.87 -7.14
N LYS A 43 -17.13 -4.30 -6.06
CA LYS A 43 -17.81 -4.21 -4.77
C LYS A 43 -19.09 -3.39 -4.83
N LYS A 44 -19.08 -2.26 -5.55
CA LYS A 44 -20.23 -1.35 -5.68
C LYS A 44 -21.35 -1.95 -6.52
N GLU A 45 -21.00 -2.58 -7.65
CA GLU A 45 -21.97 -3.17 -8.58
C GLU A 45 -22.78 -4.31 -7.93
N HIS A 46 -22.15 -5.12 -7.09
CA HIS A 46 -22.78 -6.27 -6.45
C HIS A 46 -23.07 -6.10 -4.95
N ASN A 47 -22.94 -4.88 -4.40
CA ASN A 47 -23.12 -4.59 -2.97
C ASN A 47 -22.25 -5.44 -2.01
N LEU A 48 -21.09 -5.91 -2.48
CA LEU A 48 -20.21 -6.80 -1.74
C LEU A 48 -19.28 -5.97 -0.84
N LYS A 49 -19.42 -6.10 0.48
CA LYS A 49 -18.71 -5.27 1.47
C LYS A 49 -17.40 -5.91 1.95
N THR A 50 -17.29 -7.23 1.91
CA THR A 50 -16.14 -7.98 2.44
C THR A 50 -15.54 -8.92 1.41
N TYR A 51 -14.23 -9.21 1.53
CA TYR A 51 -13.54 -10.16 0.66
C TYR A 51 -14.23 -11.53 0.62
N ARG A 52 -14.74 -11.98 1.77
CA ARG A 52 -15.52 -13.22 1.88
C ARG A 52 -16.77 -13.19 1.00
N GLN A 53 -17.51 -12.08 0.97
CA GLN A 53 -18.67 -11.92 0.09
C GLN A 53 -18.28 -11.90 -1.40
N ILE A 54 -17.09 -11.40 -1.75
CA ILE A 54 -16.58 -11.44 -3.13
C ILE A 54 -16.26 -12.88 -3.54
N VAL A 55 -15.60 -13.64 -2.67
CA VAL A 55 -15.30 -15.06 -2.93
C VAL A 55 -16.59 -15.87 -2.99
N ASP A 56 -17.50 -15.68 -2.04
CA ASP A 56 -18.80 -16.35 -2.03
C ASP A 56 -19.61 -16.03 -3.31
N PHE A 57 -19.54 -14.78 -3.81
CA PHE A 57 -20.16 -14.39 -5.08
C PHE A 57 -19.52 -15.09 -6.28
N ILE A 58 -18.18 -15.14 -6.36
CA ILE A 58 -17.45 -15.85 -7.42
C ILE A 58 -17.75 -17.36 -7.39
N GLU A 59 -17.95 -17.92 -6.20
CA GLU A 59 -18.26 -19.33 -5.98
C GLU A 59 -19.76 -19.67 -6.10
N GLY A 60 -20.63 -18.68 -6.35
CA GLY A 60 -22.08 -18.88 -6.47
C GLY A 60 -22.81 -19.23 -5.17
N LYS A 61 -22.21 -18.92 -4.01
CA LYS A 61 -22.77 -19.16 -2.68
C LYS A 61 -23.72 -18.02 -2.25
N PRO A 62 -24.72 -18.29 -1.41
CA PRO A 62 -25.61 -17.26 -0.89
C PRO A 62 -24.83 -16.25 -0.04
N ILE A 63 -25.04 -14.96 -0.31
CA ILE A 63 -24.31 -13.86 0.32
C ILE A 63 -24.81 -13.72 1.76
N SER A 64 -23.99 -14.12 2.74
CA SER A 64 -24.33 -13.95 4.15
C SER A 64 -24.01 -12.53 4.64
N GLU A 65 -24.90 -11.95 5.45
CA GLU A 65 -24.66 -10.66 6.08
C GLU A 65 -23.58 -10.79 7.15
N VAL A 66 -22.41 -10.19 6.89
CA VAL A 66 -21.33 -10.14 7.87
C VAL A 66 -21.69 -9.10 8.93
N LYS A 67 -21.96 -9.55 10.16
CA LYS A 67 -22.16 -8.65 11.31
C LYS A 67 -20.85 -7.92 11.63
N PRO A 68 -20.89 -6.61 11.91
CA PRO A 68 -19.70 -5.84 12.24
C PRO A 68 -19.05 -6.42 13.52
N ASN A 69 -17.81 -6.88 13.41
CA ASN A 69 -17.05 -7.40 14.54
C ASN A 69 -16.27 -6.26 15.22
N ILE A 70 -16.28 -6.22 16.54
CA ILE A 70 -15.50 -5.26 17.34
C ILE A 70 -14.00 -5.39 17.04
N LYS A 71 -13.53 -6.61 16.75
CA LYS A 71 -12.14 -6.88 16.36
C LYS A 71 -11.76 -6.14 15.08
N ASP A 72 -12.64 -6.12 14.07
CA ASP A 72 -12.38 -5.43 12.81
C ASP A 72 -12.31 -3.91 13.00
N LYS A 73 -13.15 -3.37 13.90
CA LYS A 73 -13.14 -1.95 14.26
C LYS A 73 -11.84 -1.55 14.94
N LEU A 74 -11.36 -2.37 15.90
CA LEU A 74 -10.08 -2.16 16.57
C LEU A 74 -8.90 -2.28 15.59
N LEU A 75 -8.94 -3.26 14.69
CA LEU A 75 -7.89 -3.47 13.70
C LEU A 75 -7.81 -2.29 12.73
N LYS A 76 -8.95 -1.74 12.30
CA LYS A 76 -9.02 -0.54 11.45
C LYS A 76 -8.42 0.70 12.15
N ILE A 77 -8.74 0.91 13.43
CA ILE A 77 -8.18 2.01 14.23
C ILE A 77 -6.67 1.81 14.42
N GLY A 78 -6.24 0.59 14.73
CA GLY A 78 -4.81 0.25 14.86
C GLY A 78 -4.04 0.51 13.57
N LEU A 79 -4.61 0.17 12.41
CA LEU A 79 -4.00 0.44 11.10
C LEU A 79 -3.89 1.95 10.81
N MET A 80 -4.91 2.73 11.17
CA MET A 80 -4.87 4.20 11.05
C MET A 80 -3.75 4.81 11.90
N LEU A 81 -3.59 4.36 13.15
CA LEU A 81 -2.52 4.84 14.03
C LEU A 81 -1.13 4.39 13.54
N ALA A 82 -0.99 3.12 13.13
CA ALA A 82 0.28 2.60 12.62
C ALA A 82 0.73 3.34 11.36
N SER A 83 -0.18 3.58 10.41
CA SER A 83 0.15 4.34 9.19
C SER A 83 0.53 5.79 9.51
N ALA A 84 -0.14 6.44 10.46
CA ALA A 84 0.22 7.78 10.92
C ALA A 84 1.62 7.81 11.55
N LEU A 85 1.96 6.84 12.39
CA LEU A 85 3.29 6.72 13.00
C LEU A 85 4.39 6.50 11.96
N ILE A 86 4.17 5.59 11.00
CA ILE A 86 5.12 5.34 9.90
C ILE A 86 5.36 6.63 9.10
N SER A 87 4.29 7.34 8.75
CA SER A 87 4.38 8.61 8.02
C SER A 87 5.18 9.66 8.81
N TYR A 88 4.87 9.83 10.10
CA TYR A 88 5.61 10.75 10.98
C TYR A 88 7.10 10.40 11.07
N SER A 89 7.43 9.12 11.25
CA SER A 89 8.82 8.65 11.29
C SER A 89 9.56 8.91 9.97
N LEU A 90 8.91 8.68 8.82
CA LEU A 90 9.49 8.96 7.51
C LEU A 90 9.77 10.45 7.31
N ILE A 91 8.84 11.32 7.70
CA ILE A 91 9.02 12.78 7.61
C ILE A 91 10.16 13.24 8.52
N TYR A 92 10.20 12.75 9.77
CA TYR A 92 11.26 13.09 10.72
C TYR A 92 12.65 12.67 10.21
N LEU A 93 12.77 11.44 9.69
CA LEU A 93 14.01 10.95 9.10
C LEU A 93 14.39 11.76 7.85
N GLY A 94 13.41 12.08 6.99
CA GLY A 94 13.62 12.95 5.83
C GLY A 94 14.18 14.31 6.23
N LEU A 95 13.59 14.98 7.22
CA LEU A 95 14.09 16.25 7.76
C LEU A 95 15.48 16.11 8.38
N SER A 96 15.77 15.01 9.09
CA SER A 96 17.08 14.79 9.71
C SER A 96 18.21 14.54 8.69
N VAL A 97 17.88 13.92 7.56
CA VAL A 97 18.84 13.60 6.48
C VAL A 97 19.03 14.78 5.53
N PHE A 98 17.97 15.48 5.15
CA PHE A 98 18.00 16.57 4.16
C PHE A 98 18.04 17.98 4.76
N GLY A 99 17.76 18.13 6.06
CA GLY A 99 17.80 19.41 6.78
C GLY A 99 19.15 19.76 7.39
N ARG A 100 20.24 19.15 6.90
CA ARG A 100 21.63 19.55 7.21
C ARG A 100 22.20 20.41 6.10
#